data_AF-A0A398B390-F1
#
_entry.id   AF-A0A398B390-F1
#
_cell.length_a   1.000
_cell.length_b   1.000
_cell.length_c   1.000
_cell.angle_alpha   90.00
_cell.angle_beta   90.00
_cell.angle_gamma   90.00
#
_symmetry.space_group_name_H-M   'P 1'
#
loop_
_entity.id
_entity.type
_entity.pdbx_description
1 polymer ?
#
loop_
_entity_poly.entity_id
_entity_poly.type
_entity_poly.pdbx_seq_one_letter_code
_entity_poly.pdbx_strand_id
1 'polypeptide(L)'
;MQTTVDLVNVEQIEAILKELVQDSYEEVKEDGLLLCMECGDVDLYITASHHELLQDAIHRNFQVDEYGKVIDREKYQQLMDDLNEYFVKLHIESGYFDYYPAGTYEVDGEQRVSETDMLAPKGQFYAPFEDAKYI
;
A
#
# COMPACT_ATOMS: atom_id res chain seq x y z
N MET A 1 7.33 -3.16 11.73
CA MET A 1 5.88 -3.42 11.81
C MET A 1 5.44 -3.37 13.27
N GLN A 2 4.37 -2.65 13.62
CA GLN A 2 3.76 -2.69 14.96
C GLN A 2 2.32 -3.19 14.78
N THR A 3 1.95 -4.25 15.47
CA THR A 3 0.61 -4.84 15.40
C THR A 3 0.07 -5.04 16.82
N THR A 4 -1.23 -4.87 16.98
CA THR A 4 -1.99 -5.11 18.21
C THR A 4 -2.13 -6.61 18.48
N VAL A 5 -1.92 -7.43 17.45
CA VAL A 5 -1.90 -8.89 17.50
C VAL A 5 -0.46 -9.39 17.48
N ASP A 6 -0.12 -10.30 18.40
CA ASP A 6 1.15 -11.03 18.37
C ASP A 6 1.20 -11.97 17.16
N LEU A 7 2.16 -11.71 16.25
CA LEU A 7 2.36 -12.50 15.05
C LEU A 7 3.42 -13.58 15.25
N VAL A 8 3.11 -14.83 14.89
CA VAL A 8 4.05 -15.95 14.96
C VAL A 8 5.05 -15.96 13.80
N ASN A 9 4.74 -15.26 12.71
CA ASN A 9 5.50 -15.20 11.47
C ASN A 9 5.70 -13.77 10.95
N VAL A 10 5.99 -12.83 11.86
CA VAL A 10 6.17 -11.39 11.60
C VAL A 10 7.11 -11.10 10.42
N GLU A 11 8.27 -11.76 10.36
CA GLU A 11 9.28 -11.54 9.31
C GLU A 11 8.78 -11.99 7.94
N GLN A 12 7.99 -13.07 7.89
CA GLN A 12 7.42 -13.59 6.65
C GLN A 12 6.38 -12.60 6.10
N ILE A 13 5.49 -12.10 6.95
CA ILE A 13 4.47 -11.12 6.54
C ILE A 13 5.15 -9.83 6.07
N GLU A 14 6.14 -9.33 6.82
CA GLU A 14 6.87 -8.13 6.44
C GLU A 14 7.63 -8.29 5.11
N ALA A 15 8.22 -9.46 4.84
CA ALA A 15 8.87 -9.73 3.57
C ALA A 15 7.88 -9.69 2.40
N ILE A 16 6.73 -10.34 2.53
CA ILE A 16 5.68 -10.35 1.51
C ILE A 16 5.16 -8.92 1.26
N LEU A 17 4.91 -8.14 2.30
CA LEU A 17 4.44 -6.75 2.14
C LEU A 17 5.46 -5.87 1.41
N LYS A 18 6.76 -6.05 1.67
CA LYS A 18 7.81 -5.31 0.97
C LYS A 18 7.94 -5.72 -0.49
N GLU A 19 7.79 -7.01 -0.78
CA GLU A 19 7.76 -7.54 -2.15
C GLU A 19 6.58 -6.92 -2.92
N LEU A 20 5.38 -6.91 -2.36
CA LEU A 20 4.20 -6.28 -2.96
C LEU A 20 4.40 -4.78 -3.27
N VAL A 21 5.06 -4.03 -2.37
CA VAL A 21 5.37 -2.61 -2.60
C VAL A 21 6.38 -2.44 -3.75
N GLN A 22 7.35 -3.35 -3.84
CA GLN A 22 8.32 -3.34 -4.94
C GLN A 22 7.64 -3.70 -6.27
N ASP A 23 6.81 -4.73 -6.30
CA ASP A 23 6.07 -5.15 -7.50
C ASP A 23 5.16 -4.02 -8.00
N SER A 24 4.40 -3.40 -7.09
CA SER A 24 3.59 -2.21 -7.39
C SER A 24 4.43 -1.08 -8.01
N TYR A 25 5.63 -0.81 -7.46
CA TYR A 25 6.55 0.16 -8.04
C TYR A 25 7.00 -0.23 -9.45
N GLU A 26 7.36 -1.50 -9.68
CA GLU A 26 7.82 -1.96 -10.98
C GLU A 26 6.74 -1.80 -12.05
N GLU A 27 5.49 -2.14 -11.73
CA GLU A 27 4.33 -1.96 -12.60
C GLU A 27 4.09 -0.48 -12.95
N VAL A 28 3.96 0.38 -11.93
CA VAL A 28 3.63 1.80 -12.18
C VAL A 28 4.79 2.58 -12.78
N LYS A 29 6.04 2.13 -12.59
CA LYS A 29 7.22 2.76 -13.16
C LYS A 29 7.30 2.52 -14.66
N GLU A 30 6.93 1.32 -15.12
CA GLU A 30 6.93 0.98 -16.55
C GLU A 30 5.89 1.81 -17.30
N ASP A 31 4.68 1.92 -16.74
CA ASP A 31 3.58 2.66 -17.34
C ASP A 31 3.62 4.18 -17.03
N GLY A 32 4.42 4.57 -16.04
CA GLY A 32 4.53 5.94 -15.55
C GLY A 32 3.19 6.45 -15.02
N LEU A 33 2.61 5.73 -14.05
CA LEU A 33 1.30 5.99 -13.45
C LEU A 33 1.43 6.58 -12.04
N LEU A 34 0.47 7.41 -11.65
CA LEU A 34 0.30 7.88 -10.28
C LEU A 34 -0.62 6.93 -9.50
N LEU A 35 -0.35 6.76 -8.21
CA LEU A 35 -1.20 5.99 -7.29
C LEU A 35 -1.91 6.92 -6.31
N CYS A 36 -3.22 6.81 -6.22
CA CYS A 36 -4.05 7.55 -5.27
C CYS A 36 -4.15 6.79 -3.94
N MET A 37 -3.74 7.45 -2.85
CA MET A 37 -3.74 6.86 -1.50
C MET A 37 -5.14 6.65 -0.93
N GLU A 38 -6.14 7.38 -1.42
CA GLU A 38 -7.52 7.36 -0.91
C GLU A 38 -8.50 6.62 -1.85
N CYS A 39 -8.06 6.24 -3.05
CA CYS A 39 -8.92 5.68 -4.10
C CYS A 39 -8.86 4.15 -4.19
N GLY A 40 -8.08 3.49 -3.32
CA GLY A 40 -7.90 2.04 -3.32
C GLY A 40 -6.68 1.53 -4.10
N ASP A 41 -5.88 2.42 -4.70
CA ASP A 41 -4.65 2.02 -5.40
C ASP A 41 -3.58 1.51 -4.42
N VAL A 42 -3.63 2.00 -3.18
CA VAL A 42 -2.78 1.56 -2.06
C VAL A 42 -3.67 1.02 -0.94
N ASP A 43 -4.28 -0.14 -1.21
CA ASP A 43 -5.18 -0.82 -0.27
C ASP A 43 -4.78 -2.28 -0.07
N LEU A 44 -4.46 -2.63 1.18
CA LEU A 44 -4.04 -3.98 1.52
C LEU A 44 -5.18 -4.99 1.47
N TYR A 45 -6.43 -4.62 1.73
CA TYR A 45 -7.57 -5.53 1.64
C TYR A 45 -7.78 -6.01 0.21
N ILE A 46 -7.70 -5.08 -0.75
CA ILE A 46 -7.78 -5.40 -2.18
C ILE A 46 -6.58 -6.26 -2.55
N THR A 47 -5.37 -5.82 -2.22
CA THR A 47 -4.13 -6.55 -2.53
C THR A 47 -4.13 -7.96 -1.95
N ALA A 48 -4.44 -8.11 -0.66
CA ALA A 48 -4.50 -9.39 0.01
C ALA A 48 -5.58 -10.30 -0.58
N SER A 49 -6.71 -9.77 -1.06
CA SER A 49 -7.76 -10.57 -1.70
C SER A 49 -7.29 -11.32 -2.96
N HIS A 50 -6.24 -10.81 -3.60
CA HIS A 50 -5.63 -11.38 -4.80
C HIS A 50 -4.28 -12.08 -4.53
N HIS A 51 -3.79 -12.09 -3.28
CA HIS A 51 -2.48 -12.62 -2.93
C HIS A 51 -2.57 -13.78 -1.92
N GLU A 52 -2.73 -15.01 -2.44
CA GLU A 52 -2.95 -16.23 -1.65
C GLU A 52 -1.88 -16.44 -0.56
N LEU A 53 -0.60 -16.20 -0.87
CA LEU A 53 0.50 -16.37 0.08
C LEU A 53 0.40 -15.41 1.28
N LEU A 54 -0.13 -14.20 1.05
CA LEU A 54 -0.32 -13.23 2.13
C LEU A 54 -1.51 -13.65 3.00
N GLN A 55 -2.62 -14.09 2.40
CA GLN A 55 -3.76 -14.61 3.13
C GLN A 55 -3.36 -15.80 4.01
N ASP A 56 -2.63 -16.76 3.45
CA ASP A 56 -2.12 -17.91 4.20
C ASP A 56 -1.19 -17.50 5.33
N ALA A 57 -0.29 -16.55 5.09
CA ALA A 57 0.62 -16.04 6.12
C ALA A 57 -0.14 -15.36 7.26
N ILE A 58 -1.20 -14.59 6.97
CA ILE A 58 -2.05 -13.94 7.97
C ILE A 58 -2.86 -14.98 8.74
N HIS A 59 -3.53 -15.91 8.05
CA HIS A 59 -4.39 -16.93 8.66
C HIS A 59 -3.66 -17.84 9.65
N ARG A 60 -2.34 -18.07 9.49
CA ARG A 60 -1.51 -18.82 10.47
C ARG A 60 -1.53 -18.24 11.88
N ASN A 61 -1.89 -16.97 12.03
CA ASN A 61 -1.97 -16.29 13.33
C ASN A 61 -3.32 -16.49 14.04
N PHE A 62 -4.26 -17.21 13.42
CA PHE A 62 -5.62 -17.38 13.92
C PHE A 62 -6.01 -18.84 14.05
N GLN A 63 -6.90 -19.10 14.99
CA GLN A 63 -7.63 -20.35 15.03
C GLN A 63 -8.80 -20.30 14.04
N VAL A 64 -8.96 -21.39 13.30
CA VAL A 64 -10.05 -21.57 12.36
C VAL A 64 -11.04 -22.60 12.87
N ASP A 65 -12.32 -22.43 12.52
CA ASP A 65 -13.37 -23.39 12.79
C ASP A 65 -13.30 -24.62 11.84
N GLU A 66 -14.25 -25.54 11.98
CA GLU A 66 -14.35 -26.74 11.15
C GLU A 66 -14.57 -26.46 9.65
N TYR A 67 -14.94 -25.23 9.28
CA TYR A 67 -15.11 -24.77 7.90
C TYR A 67 -13.93 -23.90 7.42
N GLY A 68 -12.85 -23.81 8.21
CA GLY A 68 -11.67 -23.00 7.88
C GLY A 68 -11.86 -21.50 8.08
N LYS A 69 -12.92 -21.05 8.77
CA LYS A 69 -13.14 -19.62 9.04
C LYS A 69 -12.48 -19.19 10.33
N VAL A 70 -11.88 -18.01 10.33
CA VAL A 70 -11.33 -17.42 11.54
C VAL A 70 -12.41 -17.25 12.61
N ILE A 71 -12.16 -17.82 13.79
CA ILE A 71 -13.09 -17.81 14.93
C ILE A 71 -13.20 -16.39 15.51
N ASP A 72 -12.06 -15.73 15.73
CA ASP A 72 -11.98 -14.38 16.29
C ASP A 72 -11.87 -13.33 15.16
N ARG A 73 -13.04 -12.95 14.63
CA ARG A 73 -13.14 -12.00 13.51
C ARG A 73 -12.75 -10.58 13.88
N GLU A 74 -13.01 -10.16 15.12
CA GLU A 74 -12.64 -8.82 15.58
C GLU A 74 -11.12 -8.68 15.62
N LYS A 75 -10.43 -9.68 16.16
CA LYS A 75 -8.96 -9.69 16.17
C LYS A 75 -8.36 -9.80 14.77
N TYR A 76 -9.00 -10.54 13.87
CA TYR A 76 -8.60 -10.59 12.47
C TYR A 76 -8.71 -9.22 11.79
N GLN A 77 -9.85 -8.54 11.98
CA GLN A 77 -10.05 -7.21 11.43
C GLN A 77 -9.01 -6.23 11.97
N GLN A 78 -8.76 -6.23 13.28
CA GLN A 78 -7.74 -5.37 13.88
C GLN A 78 -6.35 -5.60 13.28
N LEU A 79 -5.95 -6.85 13.06
CA LEU A 79 -4.67 -7.13 12.41
C LEU A 79 -4.65 -6.60 10.98
N MET A 80 -5.73 -6.78 10.21
CA MET A 80 -5.80 -6.27 8.85
C MET A 80 -5.69 -4.73 8.82
N ASP A 81 -6.33 -4.03 9.77
CA ASP A 81 -6.24 -2.58 9.89
C ASP A 81 -4.77 -2.17 10.18
N ASP A 82 -4.13 -2.82 11.17
CA ASP A 82 -2.73 -2.56 11.53
C ASP A 82 -1.76 -2.83 10.36
N LEU A 83 -1.99 -3.92 9.61
CA LEU A 83 -1.17 -4.27 8.45
C LEU A 83 -1.40 -3.28 7.30
N ASN A 84 -2.62 -2.80 7.10
CA ASN A 84 -2.94 -1.82 6.07
C ASN A 84 -2.25 -0.48 6.35
N GLU A 85 -2.29 0.00 7.59
CA GLU A 85 -1.55 1.20 8.01
C GLU A 85 -0.04 1.04 7.77
N TYR A 86 0.50 -0.15 8.10
CA TYR A 86 1.90 -0.45 7.85
C TYR A 86 2.23 -0.52 6.35
N PHE A 87 1.34 -1.08 5.52
CA PHE A 87 1.49 -1.18 4.07
C PHE A 87 1.52 0.20 3.39
N VAL A 88 0.60 1.09 3.78
CA VAL A 88 0.59 2.51 3.38
C VAL A 88 1.91 3.18 3.74
N LYS A 89 2.36 3.00 4.98
CA LYS A 89 3.64 3.55 5.45
C LYS A 89 4.83 3.02 4.66
N LEU A 90 4.83 1.72 4.33
CA LEU A 90 5.88 1.11 3.53
C LEU A 90 5.99 1.74 2.14
N HIS A 91 4.87 2.08 1.48
CA HIS A 91 4.94 2.75 0.18
C HIS A 91 5.70 4.08 0.27
N ILE A 92 5.38 4.89 1.28
CA ILE A 92 6.00 6.20 1.50
C ILE A 92 7.48 6.07 1.90
N GLU A 93 7.81 5.12 2.79
CA GLU A 93 9.16 5.00 3.37
C GLU A 93 10.11 4.10 2.55
N SER A 94 9.60 3.32 1.60
CA SER A 94 10.40 2.39 0.77
C SER A 94 11.54 3.06 -0.01
N GLY A 95 11.36 4.35 -0.32
CA GLY A 95 12.24 5.09 -1.20
C GLY A 95 12.03 4.78 -2.69
N TYR A 96 11.00 4.02 -3.05
CA TYR A 96 10.59 3.76 -4.43
C TYR A 96 9.64 4.81 -5.00
N PHE A 97 8.89 5.50 -4.14
CA PHE A 97 7.91 6.49 -4.54
C PHE A 97 8.28 7.88 -4.03
N ASP A 98 7.92 8.90 -4.82
CA ASP A 98 7.81 10.28 -4.35
C ASP A 98 6.38 10.52 -3.85
N TYR A 99 6.26 11.09 -2.65
CA TYR A 99 4.97 11.37 -2.01
C TYR A 99 4.58 12.83 -2.19
N TYR A 100 3.37 13.05 -2.70
CA TYR A 100 2.77 14.35 -2.94
C TYR A 100 1.51 14.50 -2.09
N PRO A 101 1.52 15.34 -1.04
CA PRO A 101 0.33 15.57 -0.22
C PRO A 101 -0.78 16.27 -1.02
N ALA A 102 -2.03 16.10 -0.63
CA ALA A 102 -3.15 16.88 -1.18
C ALA A 102 -2.88 18.38 -1.04
N GLY A 103 -3.24 19.16 -2.05
CA GLY A 103 -3.00 20.60 -2.05
C GLY A 103 -2.82 21.23 -3.42
N THR A 104 -2.39 22.49 -3.42
CA THR A 104 -2.17 23.26 -4.65
C THR A 104 -0.73 23.14 -5.13
N TYR A 105 -0.58 22.89 -6.42
CA TYR A 105 0.70 22.74 -7.12
C TYR A 105 0.74 23.66 -8.33
N GLU A 106 1.94 24.12 -8.69
CA GLU A 106 2.19 24.82 -9.94
C GLU A 106 2.68 23.82 -11.00
N VAL A 107 1.96 23.74 -12.12
CA VAL A 107 2.29 22.89 -13.26
C VAL A 107 2.28 23.76 -14.51
N ASP A 108 3.43 23.96 -15.15
CA ASP A 108 3.59 24.78 -16.36
C ASP A 108 3.03 26.21 -16.24
N GLY A 109 3.12 26.79 -15.04
CA GLY A 109 2.61 28.13 -14.73
C GLY A 109 1.12 28.18 -14.39
N GLU A 110 0.43 27.04 -14.39
CA GLU A 110 -0.96 26.90 -13.96
C GLU A 110 -1.04 26.37 -12.53
N GLN A 111 -1.93 26.95 -11.71
CA GLN A 111 -2.23 26.43 -10.38
C GLN A 111 -3.28 25.33 -10.50
N ARG A 112 -2.93 24.12 -10.07
CA ARG A 112 -3.81 22.94 -10.06
C ARG A 112 -3.91 22.38 -8.65
N VAL A 113 -5.00 21.70 -8.34
CA VAL A 113 -5.26 21.15 -7.00
C VAL A 113 -5.32 19.62 -7.10
N SER A 114 -4.51 18.95 -6.28
CA SER A 114 -4.67 17.53 -5.98
C SER A 114 -5.61 17.40 -4.79
N GLU A 115 -6.73 16.72 -4.96
CA GLU A 115 -7.73 16.54 -3.89
C GLU A 115 -7.27 15.53 -2.84
N THR A 116 -6.43 14.58 -3.24
CA THR A 116 -5.95 13.46 -2.42
C THR A 116 -4.42 13.41 -2.40
N ASP A 117 -3.90 12.67 -1.44
CA ASP A 117 -2.48 12.29 -1.42
C ASP A 117 -2.17 11.31 -2.56
N MET A 118 -1.04 11.55 -3.23
CA MET A 118 -0.62 10.77 -4.40
C MET A 118 0.81 10.27 -4.23
N LEU A 119 1.09 9.09 -4.79
CA LEU A 119 2.43 8.58 -4.96
C LEU A 119 2.78 8.53 -6.45
N ALA A 120 4.03 8.85 -6.76
CA ALA A 120 4.58 8.67 -8.09
C ALA A 120 5.82 7.79 -8.04
N PRO A 121 6.14 7.01 -9.10
CA PRO A 121 7.44 6.38 -9.23
C PRO A 121 8.55 7.43 -9.07
N LYS A 122 9.50 7.14 -8.19
CA LYS A 122 10.52 8.10 -7.81
C LYS A 122 11.28 8.66 -9.00
N GLY A 123 11.38 10.00 -9.04
CA GLY A 123 12.12 10.76 -10.02
C GLY A 123 11.47 10.82 -11.40
N GLN A 124 10.19 10.44 -11.54
CA GLN A 124 9.48 10.55 -12.82
C GLN A 124 8.60 11.81 -12.93
N PHE A 125 8.11 12.33 -11.80
CA PHE A 125 7.17 13.45 -11.79
C PHE A 125 7.67 14.60 -10.90
N TYR A 126 7.32 15.83 -11.23
CA TYR A 126 7.57 16.98 -10.34
C TYR A 126 6.33 17.45 -9.59
N ALA A 127 5.15 16.98 -9.98
CA ALA A 127 3.86 17.23 -9.32
C ALA A 127 2.92 16.04 -9.54
N PRO A 128 1.86 15.87 -8.74
CA PRO A 128 0.96 14.70 -8.82
C PRO A 128 -0.06 14.82 -9.97
N PHE A 129 0.41 15.03 -11.20
CA PHE A 129 -0.42 15.07 -12.41
C PHE A 129 0.24 14.30 -13.55
N GLU A 130 -0.57 13.61 -14.35
CA GLU A 130 -0.10 12.74 -15.44
C GLU A 130 0.78 13.46 -16.48
N ASP A 131 0.58 14.76 -16.67
CA ASP A 131 1.36 15.61 -17.57
C ASP A 131 2.57 16.28 -16.89
N ALA A 132 2.72 16.20 -15.57
CA ALA A 132 3.80 16.82 -14.81
C ALA A 132 5.05 15.92 -14.69
N LYS A 133 5.53 15.40 -15.82
CA LYS A 133 6.68 14.47 -15.91
C LYS A 133 8.00 15.19 -16.14
N TYR A 134 9.09 14.68 -15.55
CA TYR A 134 10.44 15.12 -15.91
C TYR A 134 10.77 14.66 -17.34
N ILE A 135 11.20 15.60 -18.19
CA ILE A 135 11.61 15.36 -19.59
C ILE A 135 13.05 14.85 -19.63
#